data_AF-A0A349SJA8-F1
#
_entry.id   AF-A0A349SJA8-F1
#
_cell.length_a   1.000
_cell.length_b   1.000
_cell.length_c   1.000
_cell.angle_alpha   90.00
_cell.angle_beta   90.00
_cell.angle_gamma   90.00
#
_symmetry.space_group_name_H-M   'P 1'
#
loop_
_entity.id
_entity.type
_entity.pdbx_description
1 polymer ?
#
loop_
_entity_poly.entity_id
_entity_poly.type
_entity_poly.pdbx_seq_one_letter_code
_entity_poly.pdbx_strand_id
1 'polypeptide(L)' 'YFDRHDGEAVTTDDFLTAMTDATATDLTQFSRWYDQVGTPRVTATGRYNAQDKTYTLTLSQV' A
#
# COMPACT_ATOMS: atom_id res chain seq x y z
N TYR A 1 13.50 11.66 -5.76
CA TYR A 1 12.40 12.59 -6.07
C TYR A 1 12.92 13.99 -6.29
N PHE A 2 13.50 14.65 -5.28
CA PHE A 2 14.10 15.99 -5.45
C PHE A 2 15.16 16.04 -6.56
N ASP A 3 16.08 15.06 -6.62
CA ASP A 3 17.06 14.97 -7.72
C ASP A 3 16.47 14.96 -9.15
N ARG A 4 15.18 14.61 -9.29
CA ARG A 4 14.48 14.50 -10.58
C ARG A 4 13.52 15.64 -10.86
N HIS A 5 13.00 16.30 -9.82
CA HIS A 5 11.83 17.18 -9.92
C HIS A 5 11.97 18.49 -9.14
N ASP A 6 13.17 18.86 -8.70
CA ASP A 6 13.39 20.14 -8.03
C ASP A 6 13.12 21.31 -9.00
N GLY A 7 12.28 22.27 -8.57
CA GLY A 7 11.85 23.41 -9.37
C GLY A 7 10.74 23.13 -10.40
N GLU A 8 10.19 21.92 -10.44
CA GLU A 8 9.12 21.52 -11.37
C GLU A 8 7.74 21.50 -10.69
N ALA A 9 6.70 21.80 -11.48
CA ALA A 9 5.33 21.47 -11.08
C ALA A 9 5.05 20.02 -11.51
N VAL A 10 4.82 19.14 -10.55
CA VAL A 10 4.70 17.69 -10.78
C VAL A 10 3.39 17.11 -10.27
N THR A 11 3.12 15.88 -10.70
CA THR A 11 1.91 15.12 -10.36
C THR A 11 2.15 14.12 -9.22
N THR A 12 1.08 13.55 -8.69
CA THR A 12 1.14 12.45 -7.71
C THR A 12 1.80 11.20 -8.28
N ASP A 13 1.67 10.96 -9.60
CA ASP A 13 2.24 9.81 -10.29
C ASP A 13 3.77 9.94 -10.42
N ASP A 14 4.28 11.16 -10.60
CA ASP A 14 5.73 11.45 -10.63
C ASP A 14 6.37 11.12 -9.28
N PHE A 15 5.69 11.46 -8.18
CA PHE A 15 6.12 11.09 -6.84
C PHE A 15 6.14 9.58 -6.65
N LEU A 16 5.06 8.88 -7.05
CA LEU A 16 4.97 7.42 -6.90
C LEU A 16 6.07 6.71 -7.70
N THR A 17 6.32 7.16 -8.93
CA THR A 17 7.38 6.62 -9.80
C THR A 17 8.76 6.79 -9.18
N ALA A 18 9.05 7.98 -8.63
CA ALA A 18 10.31 8.21 -7.95
C ALA A 18 10.51 7.31 -6.72
N MET A 19 9.43 6.96 -6.02
CA MET A 19 9.46 6.06 -4.87
C MET A 19 9.62 4.59 -5.28
N THR A 20 8.92 4.15 -6.33
CA THR A 20 9.07 2.79 -6.89
C THR A 20 10.51 2.54 -7.33
N ASP A 21 11.11 3.48 -8.06
CA ASP A 21 12.49 3.35 -8.54
C ASP A 21 13.52 3.32 -7.39
N ALA A 22 13.33 4.15 -6.37
CA ALA A 22 14.26 4.24 -5.24
C ALA A 22 14.20 3.03 -4.31
N THR A 23 13.04 2.37 -4.23
CA THR A 23 12.80 1.25 -3.31
C THR A 23 12.76 -0.11 -4.00
N ALA A 24 12.84 -0.14 -5.34
CA ALA A 24 12.59 -1.33 -6.16
C ALA A 24 11.29 -2.07 -5.79
N THR A 25 10.29 -1.34 -5.31
CA THR A 25 9.00 -1.88 -4.85
C THR A 25 7.91 -1.51 -5.85
N ASP A 26 7.12 -2.49 -6.27
CA ASP A 26 5.95 -2.26 -7.13
C ASP A 26 4.85 -1.57 -6.32
N LEU A 27 4.58 -0.30 -6.65
CA LEU A 27 3.54 0.51 -6.02
C LEU A 27 2.27 0.64 -6.88
N THR A 28 2.14 -0.15 -7.95
CA THR A 28 0.98 -0.11 -8.86
C THR A 28 -0.34 -0.41 -8.15
N GLN A 29 -0.35 -1.31 -7.15
CA GLN A 29 -1.56 -1.52 -6.35
C GLN A 29 -1.82 -0.35 -5.39
N PHE A 30 -0.77 0.25 -4.86
CA PHE A 30 -0.85 1.36 -3.90
C PHE A 30 -1.38 2.65 -4.55
N SER A 31 -1.14 2.86 -5.86
CA SER A 31 -1.62 4.04 -6.60
C SER A 31 -3.14 4.22 -6.51
N ARG A 32 -3.91 3.14 -6.33
CA ARG A 32 -5.37 3.17 -6.18
C ARG A 32 -5.85 4.09 -5.05
N TRP A 33 -5.01 4.35 -4.06
CA TRP A 33 -5.31 5.29 -2.97
C TRP A 33 -5.47 6.74 -3.43
N TYR A 34 -4.89 7.13 -4.57
CA TYR A 34 -5.08 8.47 -5.13
C TYR A 34 -6.45 8.65 -5.79
N ASP A 35 -7.07 7.55 -6.25
CA ASP A 35 -8.34 7.58 -6.99
C ASP A 35 -9.55 7.19 -6.12
N GLN A 36 -9.36 6.29 -5.15
CA GLN A 36 -10.46 5.74 -4.36
C GLN A 36 -10.87 6.68 -3.23
N VAL A 37 -12.08 7.24 -3.35
CA VAL A 37 -12.71 8.04 -2.30
C VAL A 37 -13.34 7.15 -1.21
N GLY A 38 -13.37 7.67 0.01
CA GLY A 38 -14.02 7.01 1.16
C GLY A 38 -13.03 6.38 2.14
N THR A 39 -13.57 5.64 3.11
CA THR A 39 -12.78 5.03 4.19
C THR A 39 -12.92 3.50 4.09
N PRO A 40 -11.87 2.78 3.64
CA PRO A 40 -11.90 1.33 3.57
C PRO A 40 -12.16 0.71 4.94
N ARG A 41 -12.96 -0.37 4.97
CA ARG A 41 -13.24 -1.10 6.21
C ARG A 41 -12.53 -2.44 6.18
N VAL A 42 -11.58 -2.61 7.10
CA VAL A 42 -10.84 -3.87 7.26
C VAL A 42 -11.50 -4.72 8.34
N THR A 43 -11.83 -5.96 8.00
CA THR A 43 -12.31 -6.98 8.93
C THR A 43 -11.19 -7.97 9.19
N ALA A 44 -10.99 -8.33 10.46
CA ALA A 44 -9.98 -9.29 10.90
C ALA A 44 -10.64 -10.44 11.66
N THR A 45 -10.36 -11.68 11.27
CA THR A 45 -10.84 -12.90 11.94
C THR A 45 -9.66 -13.78 12.30
N GLY A 46 -9.49 -14.03 13.59
CA GLY A 46 -8.39 -14.83 14.12
C GLY A 46 -8.83 -16.20 14.60
N ARG A 47 -8.00 -17.22 14.36
CA ARG A 47 -8.18 -18.56 14.92
C ARG A 47 -6.84 -19.10 15.45
N TYR A 48 -6.83 -19.51 16.71
CA TYR A 48 -5.70 -20.22 17.30
C TYR A 48 -5.94 -21.73 17.26
N ASN A 49 -4.93 -22.50 16.85
CA ASN A 49 -4.87 -23.95 17.01
C ASN A 49 -3.84 -24.28 18.10
N ALA A 50 -4.32 -24.81 19.23
CA ALA A 50 -3.47 -25.16 20.37
C ALA A 50 -2.61 -26.41 20.14
N GLN A 51 -3.06 -27.35 19.30
CA GLN A 51 -2.30 -28.56 18.97
C GLN A 51 -1.06 -28.19 18.14
N ASP A 52 -1.26 -27.36 17.11
CA ASP A 52 -0.21 -26.93 16.20
C ASP A 52 0.51 -25.65 16.66
N LYS A 53 0.12 -25.10 17.82
CA LYS A 53 0.58 -23.82 18.37
C LYS A 53 0.64 -22.70 17.33
N THR A 54 -0.35 -22.66 16.44
CA THR A 54 -0.39 -21.77 15.27
C THR A 54 -1.57 -20.82 15.38
N TYR A 55 -1.36 -19.55 15.06
CA TYR A 55 -2.41 -18.55 14.95
C TYR A 55 -2.58 -18.13 13.49
N THR A 56 -3.80 -18.23 12.97
CA THR A 56 -4.17 -17.77 11.63
C THR A 56 -4.99 -16.50 11.76
N LEU A 57 -4.56 -15.43 11.07
CA LEU A 57 -5.30 -14.19 10.95
C LEU A 57 -5.76 -14.01 9.51
N THR A 58 -7.07 -14.00 9.29
CA THR A 58 -7.68 -13.71 8.00
C THR A 58 -8.11 -12.25 7.96
N LEU A 59 -7.68 -11.52 6.94
CA LEU A 59 -8.02 -10.12 6.71
C LEU A 59 -8.84 -9.98 5.42
N SER A 60 -9.85 -9.12 5.44
CA SER A 60 -10.62 -8.74 4.26
C SER A 60 -10.92 -7.24 4.28
N GLN A 61 -10.99 -6.61 3.10
CA GLN A 61 -11.38 -5.21 2.96
C GLN A 61 -12.54 -5.06 1.96
N VAL A 62 -13.41 -4.08 2.23
CA VAL A 62 -14.50 -3.60 1.37
C VAL A 62 -14.38 -2.10 1.20
#